data_AF-A0A954SXA2-F1
#
_entry.id   AF-A0A954SXA2-F1
#
_cell.length_a   1.000
_cell.length_b   1.000
_cell.length_c   1.000
_cell.angle_alpha   90.00
_cell.angle_beta   90.00
_cell.angle_gamma   90.00
#
_symmetry.space_group_name_H-M   'P 1'
#
loop_
_entity.id
_entity.type
_entity.pdbx_description
1 polymer ?
#
loop_
_entity_poly.entity_id
_entity_poly.type
_entity_poly.pdbx_seq_one_letter_code
_entity_poly.pdbx_strand_id
1 'polypeptide(L)'
;MTFTQGSPLPRATFIRASAGTGKTFQLSNRYLRLLLAGQRPDSILASTFTRKAAGEILERVIQRLARAAASSAEATDLAGHLDAQQVERPEFARLLRDLLRRLDRCRISTLDSYYGQLARTYCL
;
A
#
# COMPACT_ATOMS: atom_id res chain seq x y z
N MET A 1 4.59 -19.72 10.76
CA MET A 1 4.90 -20.05 9.35
C MET A 1 4.84 -18.76 8.57
N THR A 2 5.97 -18.08 8.41
CA THR A 2 6.05 -16.76 7.77
C THR A 2 6.22 -16.99 6.27
N PHE A 3 5.17 -16.76 5.48
CA PHE A 3 5.25 -16.73 4.02
C PHE A 3 6.01 -15.47 3.63
N THR A 4 7.30 -15.62 3.33
CA THR A 4 8.19 -14.52 2.89
C THR A 4 8.94 -14.97 1.63
N GLN A 5 8.22 -15.18 0.54
CA GLN A 5 8.81 -15.44 -0.77
C GLN A 5 8.11 -14.57 -1.81
N GLY A 6 8.35 -13.27 -1.72
CA GLY A 6 8.23 -12.36 -2.86
C GLY A 6 9.63 -11.86 -3.20
N SER A 7 9.91 -11.61 -4.49
CA SER A 7 11.18 -11.04 -4.94
C SER A 7 11.58 -9.83 -4.07
N PRO A 8 12.85 -9.72 -3.63
CA PRO A 8 13.28 -8.63 -2.75
C PRO A 8 12.96 -7.28 -3.38
N LEU A 9 12.20 -6.47 -2.64
CA LEU A 9 11.82 -5.15 -3.12
C LEU A 9 13.06 -4.27 -3.24
N PRO A 10 13.31 -3.62 -4.40
CA PRO A 10 14.45 -2.73 -4.56
C PRO A 10 14.44 -1.62 -3.50
N ARG A 11 15.64 -1.25 -3.01
CA ARG A 11 15.82 -0.23 -1.95
C ARG A 11 15.35 1.15 -2.40
N ALA A 12 15.49 1.46 -3.67
CA ALA A 12 14.98 2.68 -4.30
C ALA A 12 14.35 2.33 -5.65
N THR A 13 13.25 2.99 -5.98
CA THR A 13 12.57 2.81 -7.28
C THR A 13 12.07 4.15 -7.75
N PHE A 14 12.48 4.53 -8.96
CA PHE A 14 11.95 5.70 -9.63
C PHE A 14 10.85 5.26 -10.59
N ILE A 15 9.62 5.73 -10.36
CA ILE A 15 8.48 5.45 -11.23
C ILE A 15 8.22 6.72 -12.04
N ARG A 16 8.73 6.73 -13.27
CA ARG A 16 8.35 7.77 -14.24
C ARG A 16 6.99 7.40 -14.82
N ALA A 17 6.02 8.27 -14.68
CA ALA A 17 4.82 8.17 -15.51
C ALA A 17 4.36 9.56 -15.95
N SER A 18 3.77 9.63 -17.13
CA SER A 18 3.10 10.81 -17.70
C SER A 18 1.67 10.95 -17.12
N ALA A 19 0.97 12.05 -17.38
CA ALA A 19 -0.45 12.18 -17.01
C ALA A 19 -1.25 10.98 -17.56
N GLY A 20 -2.12 10.38 -16.76
CA GLY A 20 -2.97 9.24 -17.19
C GLY A 20 -2.30 7.86 -17.28
N THR A 21 -0.99 7.72 -17.03
CA THR A 21 -0.25 6.46 -17.31
C THR A 21 -0.01 5.53 -16.10
N GLY A 22 -0.85 5.61 -15.07
CA GLY A 22 -0.83 4.59 -14.00
C GLY A 22 0.12 4.85 -12.82
N LYS A 23 0.54 6.09 -12.54
CA LYS A 23 1.31 6.44 -11.31
C LYS A 23 0.65 5.93 -10.03
N THR A 24 -0.64 6.22 -9.89
CA THR A 24 -1.42 5.81 -8.72
C THR A 24 -1.57 4.29 -8.65
N PHE A 25 -1.70 3.63 -9.81
CA PHE A 25 -1.73 2.17 -9.89
C PHE A 25 -0.41 1.57 -9.37
N GLN A 26 0.72 2.03 -9.90
CA GLN A 26 2.05 1.58 -9.48
C GLN A 26 2.33 1.85 -8.00
N LEU A 27 1.95 3.03 -7.50
CA LEU A 27 2.10 3.38 -6.09
C LEU A 27 1.25 2.46 -5.19
N SER A 28 0.01 2.16 -5.59
CA SER A 28 -0.84 1.22 -4.87
C SER A 28 -0.31 -0.23 -4.92
N ASN A 29 0.24 -0.69 -6.06
CA ASN A 29 0.92 -1.99 -6.15
C ASN A 29 2.10 -2.04 -5.20
N ARG A 30 2.91 -0.97 -5.17
CA ARG A 30 4.08 -0.89 -4.30
C ARG A 30 3.69 -0.96 -2.83
N TYR A 31 2.64 -0.24 -2.44
CA TYR A 31 2.11 -0.29 -1.07
C TYR A 31 1.64 -1.70 -0.70
N LEU A 32 0.86 -2.35 -1.56
CA LEU A 32 0.38 -3.72 -1.34
C LEU A 32 1.52 -4.74 -1.27
N ARG A 33 2.56 -4.61 -2.11
CA ARG A 33 3.76 -5.46 -2.04
C ARG A 33 4.51 -5.31 -0.71
N LEU A 34 4.56 -4.10 -0.14
CA LEU A 34 5.14 -3.89 1.18
C LEU A 34 4.32 -4.59 2.27
N LEU A 35 2.99 -4.51 2.22
CA LEU A 35 2.12 -5.23 3.15
C LEU A 35 2.30 -6.75 3.05
N LEU A 36 2.37 -7.30 1.83
CA LEU A 36 2.64 -8.72 1.58
C LEU A 36 4.01 -9.16 2.07
N ALA A 37 5.01 -8.26 2.04
CA ALA A 37 6.32 -8.49 2.63
C ALA A 37 6.32 -8.42 4.18
N GLY A 38 5.14 -8.30 4.81
CA GLY A 38 4.98 -8.27 6.26
C GLY A 38 5.17 -6.89 6.90
N GLN A 39 5.31 -5.82 6.10
CA GLN A 39 5.36 -4.47 6.64
C GLN A 39 4.00 -4.09 7.24
N ARG A 40 4.05 -3.41 8.39
CA ARG A 40 2.82 -2.94 9.04
C ARG A 40 2.35 -1.66 8.33
N PRO A 41 1.03 -1.41 8.22
CA PRO A 41 0.54 -0.16 7.65
C PRO A 41 1.13 1.10 8.31
N ASP A 42 1.34 1.07 9.62
CA ASP A 42 1.92 2.17 10.39
C ASP A 42 3.43 2.38 10.17
N SER A 43 4.14 1.42 9.57
CA SER A 43 5.57 1.55 9.23
C SER A 43 5.81 2.04 7.80
N ILE A 44 4.75 2.23 7.00
CA ILE A 44 4.85 2.69 5.62
C ILE A 44 4.38 4.15 5.54
N LEU A 45 5.27 5.04 5.11
CA LEU A 45 4.91 6.43 4.77
C LEU A 45 4.65 6.55 3.26
N ALA A 46 3.42 6.88 2.90
CA ALA A 46 3.07 7.27 1.53
C ALA A 46 2.66 8.75 1.52
N SER A 47 3.50 9.61 0.95
CA SER A 47 3.26 11.05 0.91
C SER A 47 2.95 11.55 -0.50
N THR A 48 2.11 12.58 -0.61
CA THR A 48 1.79 13.26 -1.88
C THR A 48 1.61 14.76 -1.66
N PHE A 49 1.37 15.53 -2.73
CA PHE A 49 1.19 16.97 -2.66
C PHE A 49 -0.22 17.41 -2.23
N THR A 50 -1.24 16.55 -2.40
CA THR A 50 -2.63 16.94 -2.12
C THR A 50 -3.34 15.94 -1.21
N ARG A 51 -4.21 16.45 -0.33
CA ARG A 51 -5.05 15.60 0.52
C ARG A 51 -5.96 14.68 -0.29
N LYS A 52 -6.44 15.17 -1.45
CA LYS A 52 -7.25 14.39 -2.39
C LYS A 52 -6.48 13.17 -2.91
N ALA A 53 -5.24 13.36 -3.39
CA ALA A 53 -4.43 12.25 -3.87
C ALA A 53 -4.10 11.25 -2.74
N ALA A 54 -3.90 11.72 -1.51
CA ALA A 54 -3.68 10.84 -0.37
C ALA A 54 -4.90 9.94 -0.12
N GLY A 55 -6.10 10.52 -0.15
CA GLY A 55 -7.36 9.79 -0.06
C GLY A 55 -7.54 8.78 -1.19
N GLU A 56 -7.29 9.18 -2.44
CA GLU A 56 -7.40 8.30 -3.62
C GLU A 56 -6.46 7.08 -3.55
N ILE A 57 -5.25 7.26 -3.02
CA ILE A 57 -4.30 6.15 -2.82
C ILE A 57 -4.86 5.16 -1.79
N LEU A 58 -5.31 5.66 -0.63
CA LEU A 58 -5.85 4.83 0.44
C LEU A 58 -7.09 4.05 -0.02
N GLU A 59 -8.03 4.75 -0.65
CA GLU A 59 -9.25 4.17 -1.19
C GLU A 59 -8.93 3.03 -2.16
N ARG A 60 -7.99 3.25 -3.08
CA ARG A 60 -7.58 2.24 -4.07
C ARG A 60 -6.96 1.01 -3.43
N VAL A 61 -6.11 1.19 -2.41
CA VAL A 61 -5.52 0.07 -1.66
C VAL A 61 -6.61 -0.77 -1.00
N ILE A 62 -7.55 -0.12 -0.31
CA ILE A 62 -8.66 -0.80 0.36
C ILE A 62 -9.55 -1.53 -0.65
N GLN A 63 -9.96 -0.86 -1.73
CA GLN A 63 -10.83 -1.45 -2.75
C GLN A 63 -10.23 -2.68 -3.40
N ARG A 64 -8.93 -2.67 -3.71
CA ARG A 64 -8.25 -3.81 -4.31
C ARG A 64 -8.16 -4.99 -3.36
N LEU A 65 -7.83 -4.74 -2.10
CA LEU A 65 -7.85 -5.78 -1.06
C LEU A 65 -9.26 -6.32 -0.84
N ALA A 66 -10.29 -5.48 -0.86
CA ALA A 66 -11.69 -5.88 -0.71
C ALA A 66 -12.15 -6.77 -1.86
N ARG A 67 -11.83 -6.43 -3.12
CA ARG A 67 -12.15 -7.26 -4.29
C ARG A 67 -11.46 -8.62 -4.23
N ALA A 68 -10.16 -8.63 -3.96
CA ALA A 68 -9.38 -9.85 -3.81
C ALA A 68 -9.86 -10.71 -2.62
N ALA A 69 -10.32 -10.10 -1.53
CA ALA A 69 -10.92 -10.81 -0.40
C ALA A 69 -12.32 -11.38 -0.72
N ALA A 70 -13.04 -10.80 -1.68
CA ALA A 70 -14.39 -11.22 -2.05
C ALA A 70 -14.42 -12.34 -3.11
N SER A 71 -13.47 -12.36 -4.05
CA SER A 71 -13.47 -13.29 -5.18
C SER A 71 -12.10 -13.93 -5.38
N SER A 72 -12.07 -15.25 -5.56
CA SER A 72 -10.82 -15.98 -5.88
C SER A 72 -10.25 -15.55 -7.23
N ALA A 73 -11.09 -15.19 -8.21
CA ALA A 73 -10.63 -14.70 -9.50
C ALA A 73 -9.92 -13.33 -9.37
N GLU A 74 -10.49 -12.42 -8.58
CA GLU A 74 -9.88 -11.12 -8.28
C GLU A 74 -8.60 -11.26 -7.44
N ALA A 75 -8.54 -12.27 -6.56
CA ALA A 75 -7.33 -12.59 -5.82
C ALA A 75 -6.20 -13.01 -6.76
N THR A 76 -6.49 -13.90 -7.72
CA THR A 76 -5.51 -14.35 -8.72
C THR A 76 -5.03 -13.19 -9.60
N ASP A 77 -5.95 -12.32 -10.05
CA ASP A 77 -5.59 -11.13 -10.83
C ASP A 77 -4.68 -10.18 -10.04
N LEU A 78 -5.04 -9.88 -8.78
CA LEU A 78 -4.23 -9.03 -7.93
C LEU A 78 -2.86 -9.66 -7.64
N ALA A 79 -2.82 -10.96 -7.35
CA ALA A 79 -1.57 -11.69 -7.15
C ALA A 79 -0.65 -11.59 -8.37
N GLY A 80 -1.20 -11.69 -9.59
CA GLY A 80 -0.48 -11.48 -10.84
C GLY A 80 0.14 -10.08 -10.93
N HIS A 81 -0.62 -9.04 -10.63
CA HIS A 81 -0.13 -7.65 -10.63
C HIS A 81 0.94 -7.34 -9.58
N LEU A 82 1.08 -8.17 -8.54
CA LEU A 82 2.00 -7.96 -7.42
C LEU A 82 3.23 -8.88 -7.48
N ASP A 83 3.36 -9.72 -8.52
CA ASP A 83 4.36 -10.80 -8.62
C ASP A 83 4.30 -11.77 -7.42
N ALA A 84 3.08 -12.10 -6.98
CA ALA A 84 2.83 -12.83 -5.74
C ALA A 84 1.87 -14.01 -5.96
N GLN A 85 2.13 -14.85 -6.98
CA GLN A 85 1.24 -15.92 -7.43
C GLN A 85 0.90 -16.96 -6.35
N GLN A 86 1.77 -17.15 -5.35
CA GLN A 86 1.50 -18.00 -4.19
C GLN A 86 0.49 -17.41 -3.18
N VAL A 87 0.05 -16.16 -3.35
CA VAL A 87 -0.84 -15.48 -2.42
C VAL A 87 -2.29 -15.72 -2.82
N GLU A 88 -3.04 -16.35 -1.94
CA GLU A 88 -4.45 -16.66 -2.16
C GLU A 88 -5.39 -15.67 -1.46
N ARG A 89 -6.67 -15.75 -1.81
CA ARG A 89 -7.76 -14.95 -1.24
C ARG A 89 -7.74 -14.82 0.30
N PRO A 90 -7.53 -15.88 1.10
CA PRO A 90 -7.53 -15.77 2.57
C PRO A 90 -6.48 -14.79 3.09
N GLU A 91 -5.34 -14.69 2.42
CA GLU A 91 -4.25 -13.81 2.79
C GLU A 91 -4.59 -12.35 2.47
N PHE A 92 -5.22 -12.07 1.32
CA PHE A 92 -5.75 -10.73 1.04
C PHE A 92 -6.83 -10.31 2.03
N ALA A 93 -7.70 -11.23 2.45
CA ALA A 93 -8.70 -10.98 3.50
C ALA A 93 -8.05 -10.72 4.87
N ARG A 94 -6.91 -11.36 5.17
CA ARG A 94 -6.11 -11.07 6.37
C ARG A 94 -5.53 -9.67 6.31
N LEU A 95 -4.86 -9.31 5.20
CA LEU A 95 -4.29 -7.98 5.01
C LEU A 95 -5.33 -6.87 5.06
N LEU A 96 -6.52 -7.08 4.47
CA LEU A 96 -7.62 -6.13 4.55
C LEU A 96 -8.04 -5.86 5.99
N ARG A 97 -8.24 -6.92 6.78
CA ARG A 97 -8.60 -6.80 8.20
C ARG A 97 -7.52 -6.07 8.99
N ASP A 98 -6.25 -6.39 8.74
CA ASP A 98 -5.13 -5.76 9.43
C ASP A 98 -4.99 -4.27 9.06
N LEU A 99 -5.22 -3.92 7.80
CA LEU A 99 -5.27 -2.53 7.33
C LEU A 99 -6.41 -1.75 7.98
N LEU A 100 -7.63 -2.30 7.97
CA LEU A 100 -8.81 -1.63 8.52
C LEU A 100 -8.72 -1.41 10.03
N ARG A 101 -8.12 -2.35 10.78
CA ARG A 101 -7.87 -2.18 12.23
C ARG A 101 -6.87 -1.09 12.56
N ARG A 102 -6.04 -0.69 11.60
CA ARG A 102 -4.96 0.30 11.77
C ARG A 102 -5.15 1.52 10.88
N LEU A 103 -6.38 1.72 10.40
CA LEU A 103 -6.67 2.75 9.40
C LEU A 103 -6.35 4.15 9.94
N ASP A 104 -6.61 4.39 11.22
CA ASP A 104 -6.30 5.60 11.98
C ASP A 104 -4.78 5.87 12.09
N ARG A 105 -3.96 4.81 12.03
CA ARG A 105 -2.49 4.89 12.13
C ARG A 105 -1.79 4.84 10.78
N CYS A 106 -2.54 4.72 9.71
CA CYS A 106 -2.02 4.62 8.36
C CYS A 106 -1.39 5.96 7.95
N ARG A 107 -0.10 5.95 7.58
CA ARG A 107 0.65 7.18 7.26
C ARG A 107 0.55 7.50 5.77
N ILE A 108 -0.66 7.81 5.32
CA ILE A 108 -0.92 8.33 3.97
C ILE A 108 -1.32 9.80 4.08
N SER A 109 -0.38 10.70 3.80
CA SER A 109 -0.55 12.13 4.11
C SER A 109 0.02 13.05 3.03
N THR A 110 -0.17 14.37 3.22
CA THR A 110 0.59 15.35 2.42
C THR A 110 2.02 15.50 2.94
N LEU A 111 2.93 15.96 2.07
CA LEU A 111 4.30 16.31 2.46
C LEU A 111 4.32 17.36 3.58
N ASP A 112 3.49 18.40 3.50
CA ASP A 112 3.42 19.46 4.52
C ASP A 112 3.00 18.92 5.89
N SER A 113 2.03 18.01 5.91
CA SER A 113 1.56 17.37 7.15
C SER A 113 2.68 16.57 7.81
N TYR A 114 3.48 15.88 7.00
CA TYR A 114 4.62 15.10 7.47
C TYR A 114 5.75 15.98 8.00
N TYR A 115 6.14 17.03 7.27
CA TYR A 115 7.15 17.98 7.75
C TYR A 115 6.71 18.68 9.04
N GLY A 116 5.44 19.09 9.12
CA GLY A 116 4.88 19.65 10.34
C GLY A 116 4.92 18.67 11.52
N GLN A 117 4.69 17.37 11.30
CA GLN A 117 4.83 16.35 12.35
C GLN A 117 6.28 16.21 12.82
N LEU A 118 7.25 16.18 11.90
CA LEU A 118 8.66 16.09 12.23
C LEU A 118 9.12 17.30 13.06
N ALA A 119 8.76 18.51 12.63
CA ALA A 119 9.09 19.73 13.35
C ALA A 119 8.57 19.70 14.81
N ARG A 120 7.33 19.26 15.01
CA ARG A 120 6.75 19.10 16.37
C ARG A 120 7.43 18.02 17.21
N THR A 121 8.01 17.00 16.59
CA THR A 121 8.60 15.86 17.30
C THR A 121 10.04 16.17 17.75
N TYR A 122 10.78 16.99 16.98
CA TYR A 122 12.20 17.24 17.21
C TYR A 122 12.54 18.69 17.60
N CYS A 123 11.58 19.60 17.66
CA CYS A 123 11.75 20.85 18.40
C CYS A 123 11.61 20.58 19.91
N LEU A 124 12.71 20.14 20.52
CA LEU A 124 13.05 20.29 21.93
C LEU A 124 14.30 21.15 22.02
#